data_AF-A0A7J4HGS6-F1
#
_entry.id   AF-A0A7J4HGS6-F1
#
_cell.length_a   1.000
_cell.length_b   1.000
_cell.length_c   1.000
_cell.angle_alpha   90.00
_cell.angle_beta   90.00
_cell.angle_gamma   90.00
#
_symmetry.space_group_name_H-M   'P 1'
#
loop_
_entity.id
_entity.type
_entity.pdbx_description
1 polymer ?
#
loop_
_entity_poly.entity_id
_entity_poly.type
_entity_poly.pdbx_seq_one_letter_code
_entity_poly.pdbx_strand_id
1 'polypeptide(L)'
;MIFGEQMRDDVVLRLLEGQPNLEASKFLDRLMELSTLDEAEHQFLIDPFDRSVALVFQMFQSSDLDPWDVDLSSFIEMFNERIEKAENIDLPSCGRIIRMAWSILRGQAISLIERQERAMDFEEEVDWDFDDGWEVEFDDADYNFSVGVMTGAADETLPSMFEGRIHREEGRPVTLGELLLGLKDASRIAEEQRTRERIAKERREAHDRARARFSGSFHVEDLEGDLKRTWDALKSRAQSSESVALGEVADELNRNSQAGLDDQETKTESQVTAFVSTLFLTNRGYISLDQEGGYNGRIVLGDLWEGSEDYEELTHKLHPKSDSLEVSNV
;
A
#
# COMPACT_ATOMS: atom_id res chain seq x y z
N MET A 1 3.56 -40.81 17.54
CA MET A 1 3.19 -40.16 18.83
C MET A 1 4.27 -39.22 19.37
N ILE A 2 5.56 -39.52 19.25
CA ILE A 2 6.66 -38.68 19.77
C ILE A 2 6.72 -37.29 19.10
N PHE A 3 6.32 -37.23 17.83
CA PHE A 3 6.43 -36.03 16.99
C PHE A 3 5.57 -34.85 17.46
N GLY A 4 4.30 -35.08 17.80
CA GLY A 4 3.37 -34.02 18.19
C GLY A 4 3.70 -33.39 19.54
N GLU A 5 4.08 -34.20 20.55
CA GLU A 5 4.43 -33.68 21.88
C GLU A 5 5.71 -32.84 21.86
N GLN A 6 6.77 -33.30 21.18
CA GLN A 6 8.03 -32.55 21.08
C GLN A 6 7.88 -31.27 20.26
N MET A 7 7.09 -31.32 19.18
CA MET A 7 6.78 -30.13 18.40
C MET A 7 5.98 -29.10 19.19
N ARG A 8 5.01 -29.57 19.99
CA ARG A 8 4.25 -28.69 20.90
C ARG A 8 5.20 -27.98 21.85
N ASP A 9 6.15 -28.70 22.44
CA ASP A 9 7.10 -28.11 23.39
C ASP A 9 8.02 -27.06 22.75
N ASP A 10 8.52 -27.28 21.52
CA ASP A 10 9.30 -26.25 20.77
C ASP A 10 8.46 -25.02 20.40
N VAL A 11 7.24 -25.24 19.89
CA VAL A 11 6.37 -24.14 19.53
C VAL A 11 5.92 -23.36 20.77
N VAL A 12 5.69 -24.04 21.90
CA VAL A 12 5.40 -23.42 23.20
C VAL A 12 6.62 -22.63 23.70
N LEU A 13 7.83 -23.17 23.61
CA LEU A 13 9.07 -22.46 23.98
C LEU A 13 9.22 -21.15 23.21
N ARG A 14 8.98 -21.18 21.89
CA ARG A 14 9.05 -19.97 21.04
C ARG A 14 7.90 -19.00 21.28
N LEU A 15 6.71 -19.51 21.58
CA LEU A 15 5.57 -18.67 21.94
C LEU A 15 5.70 -18.06 23.33
N LEU A 16 6.48 -18.66 24.24
CA LEU A 16 6.79 -18.15 25.59
C LEU A 16 7.85 -17.04 25.59
N GLU A 17 8.68 -16.94 24.54
CA GLU A 17 9.51 -15.76 24.29
C GLU A 17 8.63 -14.53 23.91
N GLY A 18 7.44 -14.78 23.38
CA GLY A 18 6.34 -13.82 23.29
C GLY A 18 5.38 -13.93 24.49
N GLN A 19 4.57 -12.91 24.77
CA GLN A 19 3.60 -13.01 25.86
C GLN A 19 2.60 -14.15 25.62
N PRO A 20 2.21 -14.93 26.66
CA PRO A 20 1.32 -16.06 26.51
C PRO A 20 -0.09 -15.59 26.14
N ASN A 21 -0.41 -15.60 24.84
CA ASN A 21 -1.76 -15.32 24.36
C ASN A 21 -2.61 -16.59 24.43
N LEU A 22 -3.81 -16.48 25.04
CA LEU A 22 -4.80 -17.56 25.11
C LEU A 22 -5.15 -18.14 23.73
N GLU A 23 -5.11 -17.29 22.69
CA GLU A 23 -5.32 -17.68 21.29
C GLU A 23 -4.21 -18.57 20.74
N ALA A 24 -2.98 -18.45 21.25
CA ALA A 24 -1.88 -19.30 20.84
C ALA A 24 -2.02 -20.72 21.40
N SER A 25 -2.44 -20.86 22.67
CA SER A 25 -2.74 -22.17 23.27
C SER A 25 -3.85 -22.91 22.52
N LYS A 26 -4.97 -22.23 22.25
CA LYS A 26 -6.09 -22.84 21.50
C LYS A 26 -5.68 -23.27 20.10
N PHE A 27 -4.81 -22.48 19.46
CA PHE A 27 -4.26 -22.81 18.15
C PHE A 27 -3.38 -24.06 18.21
N LEU A 28 -2.52 -24.19 19.23
CA LEU A 28 -1.69 -25.38 19.41
C LEU A 28 -2.52 -26.63 19.67
N ASP A 29 -3.57 -26.52 20.48
CA ASP A 29 -4.47 -27.64 20.73
C ASP A 29 -5.17 -28.07 19.42
N ARG A 30 -5.54 -27.10 18.55
CA ARG A 30 -6.06 -27.36 17.21
C ARG A 30 -5.03 -28.02 16.30
N LEU A 31 -3.75 -27.59 16.34
CA LEU A 31 -2.67 -28.23 15.58
C LEU A 31 -2.43 -29.68 16.01
N MET A 32 -2.49 -29.96 17.33
CA MET A 32 -2.36 -31.30 17.86
C MET A 32 -3.47 -32.21 17.34
N GLU A 33 -4.72 -31.74 17.37
CA GLU A 33 -5.86 -32.46 16.79
C GLU A 33 -5.63 -32.77 15.30
N LEU A 34 -5.22 -31.77 14.52
CA LEU A 34 -4.93 -31.93 13.09
C LEU A 34 -3.75 -32.87 12.81
N SER A 35 -2.73 -32.89 13.67
CA SER A 35 -1.58 -33.78 13.51
C SER A 35 -1.92 -35.26 13.71
N THR A 36 -3.05 -35.54 14.36
CA THR A 36 -3.53 -36.90 14.65
C THR A 36 -4.56 -37.42 13.64
N LEU A 37 -5.02 -36.58 12.73
CA LEU A 37 -5.97 -36.99 11.69
C LEU A 37 -5.27 -37.84 10.62
N ASP A 38 -5.98 -38.86 10.13
CA ASP A 38 -5.47 -39.75 9.07
C ASP A 38 -5.61 -39.11 7.68
N GLU A 39 -4.78 -39.55 6.73
CA GLU A 39 -4.65 -38.98 5.37
C GLU A 39 -6.00 -38.74 4.65
N ALA A 40 -6.99 -39.62 4.86
CA ALA A 40 -8.31 -39.54 4.23
C ALA A 40 -9.23 -38.45 4.82
N GLU A 41 -9.00 -38.02 6.06
CA GLU A 41 -9.91 -37.12 6.80
C GLU A 41 -9.65 -35.63 6.48
N HIS A 42 -8.46 -35.30 5.97
CA HIS A 42 -8.05 -33.93 5.68
C HIS A 42 -8.82 -33.26 4.52
N GLN A 43 -9.28 -34.05 3.54
CA GLN A 43 -10.11 -33.54 2.45
C GLN A 43 -11.50 -33.10 2.93
N PHE A 44 -11.96 -33.63 4.07
CA PHE A 44 -13.27 -33.33 4.65
C PHE A 44 -13.25 -32.17 5.65
N LEU A 45 -12.08 -31.59 5.95
CA LEU A 45 -11.97 -30.43 6.83
C LEU A 45 -12.77 -29.25 6.26
N ILE A 46 -13.61 -28.64 7.10
CA ILE A 46 -14.50 -27.54 6.67
C ILE A 46 -13.70 -26.25 6.42
N ASP A 47 -12.66 -26.02 7.23
CA ASP A 47 -11.82 -24.83 7.18
C ASP A 47 -10.69 -25.00 6.15
N PRO A 48 -10.62 -24.14 5.10
CA PRO A 48 -9.53 -24.15 4.12
C PRO A 48 -8.15 -23.94 4.75
N PHE A 49 -8.08 -23.25 5.89
CA PHE A 49 -6.84 -23.04 6.63
C PHE A 49 -6.34 -24.34 7.28
N ASP A 50 -7.21 -25.04 8.00
CA ASP A 50 -6.86 -26.33 8.63
C ASP A 50 -6.41 -27.35 7.58
N ARG A 51 -7.00 -27.29 6.38
CA ARG A 51 -6.56 -28.13 5.25
C ARG A 51 -5.14 -27.81 4.79
N SER A 52 -4.75 -26.54 4.77
CA SER A 52 -3.38 -26.14 4.42
C SER A 52 -2.35 -26.60 5.47
N VAL A 53 -2.71 -26.52 6.75
CA VAL A 53 -1.88 -27.03 7.87
C VAL A 53 -1.72 -28.55 7.78
N ALA A 54 -2.83 -29.26 7.56
CA ALA A 54 -2.86 -30.70 7.39
C ALA A 54 -1.98 -31.15 6.22
N LEU A 55 -2.01 -30.43 5.10
CA LEU A 55 -1.17 -30.74 3.94
C LEU A 55 0.32 -30.67 4.28
N VAL A 56 0.72 -29.67 5.07
CA VAL A 56 2.09 -29.53 5.55
C VAL A 56 2.44 -30.72 6.46
N PHE A 57 1.60 -31.07 7.43
CA PHE A 57 1.83 -32.25 8.27
C PHE A 57 1.95 -33.54 7.47
N GLN A 58 1.11 -33.72 6.45
CA GLN A 58 1.19 -34.85 5.55
C GLN A 58 2.56 -34.93 4.88
N MET A 59 3.18 -33.80 4.51
CA MET A 59 4.52 -33.81 3.91
C MET A 59 5.53 -34.38 4.88
N PHE A 60 5.59 -33.87 6.10
CA PHE A 60 6.53 -34.35 7.12
C PHE A 60 6.27 -35.78 7.60
N GLN A 61 5.05 -36.32 7.42
CA GLN A 61 4.75 -37.72 7.75
C GLN A 61 5.08 -38.70 6.62
N SER A 62 4.92 -38.28 5.36
CA SER A 62 5.05 -39.18 4.19
C SER A 62 6.37 -39.04 3.43
N SER A 63 7.12 -37.97 3.69
CA SER A 63 8.44 -37.74 3.12
C SER A 63 9.50 -37.72 4.22
N ASP A 64 10.72 -38.14 3.89
CA ASP A 64 11.89 -38.14 4.79
C ASP A 64 12.42 -36.70 5.01
N LEU A 65 11.53 -35.74 5.26
CA LEU A 65 11.88 -34.37 5.63
C LEU A 65 12.06 -34.30 7.15
N ASP A 66 13.18 -33.74 7.59
CA ASP A 66 13.41 -33.49 9.02
C ASP A 66 12.56 -32.29 9.49
N PRO A 67 11.70 -32.46 10.50
CA PRO A 67 10.93 -31.37 11.08
C PRO A 67 11.73 -30.31 11.83
N TRP A 68 12.95 -30.64 12.26
CA TRP A 68 13.85 -29.77 13.01
C TRP A 68 14.87 -29.05 12.11
N ASP A 69 15.09 -29.58 10.91
CA ASP A 69 15.94 -28.99 9.88
C ASP A 69 15.28 -29.15 8.50
N VAL A 70 14.35 -28.24 8.20
CA VAL A 70 13.57 -28.32 6.98
C VAL A 70 14.38 -27.80 5.80
N ASP A 71 14.67 -28.67 4.82
CA ASP A 71 15.13 -28.22 3.50
C ASP A 71 13.99 -27.47 2.78
N LEU A 72 14.07 -26.14 2.84
CA LEU A 72 13.09 -25.24 2.23
C LEU A 72 13.01 -25.41 0.70
N SER A 73 14.07 -25.85 0.03
CA SER A 73 14.08 -26.02 -1.43
C SER A 73 13.22 -27.22 -1.81
N SER A 74 13.52 -28.38 -1.22
CA SER A 74 12.72 -29.61 -1.41
C SER A 74 11.28 -29.41 -0.93
N PHE A 75 11.09 -28.72 0.20
CA PHE A 75 9.78 -28.39 0.72
C PHE A 75 8.93 -27.60 -0.28
N ILE A 76 9.45 -26.51 -0.89
CA ILE A 76 8.67 -25.70 -1.83
C ILE A 76 8.26 -26.50 -3.07
N GLU A 77 9.15 -27.34 -3.61
CA GLU A 77 8.84 -28.18 -4.78
C GLU A 77 7.72 -29.17 -4.46
N MET A 78 7.88 -29.94 -3.39
CA MET A 78 6.88 -30.93 -2.97
C MET A 78 5.55 -30.29 -2.55
N PHE A 79 5.61 -29.10 -1.95
CA PHE A 79 4.42 -28.35 -1.53
C PHE A 79 3.64 -27.84 -2.75
N ASN A 80 4.32 -27.33 -3.79
CA ASN A 80 3.68 -26.92 -5.03
C ASN A 80 2.97 -28.08 -5.74
N GLU A 81 3.64 -29.24 -5.87
CA GLU A 81 3.01 -30.42 -6.49
C GLU A 81 1.76 -30.90 -5.74
N ARG A 82 1.74 -30.74 -4.42
CA ARG A 82 0.62 -31.12 -3.57
C ARG A 82 -0.53 -30.11 -3.61
N ILE A 83 -0.23 -28.82 -3.68
CA ILE A 83 -1.24 -27.77 -3.87
C ILE A 83 -1.98 -27.97 -5.20
N GLU A 84 -1.27 -28.32 -6.27
CA GLU A 84 -1.89 -28.55 -7.58
C GLU A 84 -2.92 -29.70 -7.56
N LYS A 85 -2.69 -30.72 -6.74
CA LYS A 85 -3.55 -31.91 -6.64
C LYS A 85 -4.71 -31.76 -5.65
N ALA A 86 -4.66 -30.76 -4.78
CA ALA A 86 -5.59 -30.63 -3.67
C ALA A 86 -6.62 -29.51 -3.94
N GLU A 87 -7.89 -29.83 -3.71
CA GLU A 87 -9.00 -28.90 -3.95
C GLU A 87 -9.37 -28.10 -2.69
N ASN A 88 -9.85 -26.86 -2.90
CA ASN A 88 -10.42 -25.99 -1.86
C ASN A 88 -9.45 -25.66 -0.69
N ILE A 89 -8.20 -25.33 -1.04
CA ILE A 89 -7.16 -24.83 -0.12
C ILE A 89 -7.16 -23.29 -0.08
N ASP A 90 -6.76 -22.70 1.05
CA ASP A 90 -6.51 -21.26 1.18
C ASP A 90 -5.23 -20.82 0.44
N LEU A 91 -5.33 -20.66 -0.88
CA LEU A 91 -4.22 -20.23 -1.77
C LEU A 91 -3.47 -18.96 -1.28
N PRO A 92 -4.15 -17.91 -0.77
CA PRO A 92 -3.45 -16.74 -0.21
C PRO A 92 -2.51 -17.06 0.96
N SER A 93 -2.90 -17.99 1.84
CA SER A 93 -2.07 -18.42 2.96
C SER A 93 -0.92 -19.30 2.50
N CYS A 94 -1.17 -20.23 1.56
CA CYS A 94 -0.13 -21.05 0.93
C CYS A 94 0.91 -20.20 0.18
N GLY A 95 0.49 -19.21 -0.59
CA GLY A 95 1.40 -18.30 -1.30
C GLY A 95 2.27 -17.49 -0.33
N ARG A 96 1.77 -17.19 0.87
CA ARG A 96 2.56 -16.54 1.92
C ARG A 96 3.56 -17.48 2.59
N ILE A 97 3.25 -18.77 2.74
CA ILE A 97 4.25 -19.78 3.16
C ILE A 97 5.40 -19.81 2.16
N ILE A 98 5.09 -19.89 0.87
CA ILE A 98 6.12 -19.91 -0.19
C ILE A 98 6.96 -18.64 -0.11
N ARG A 99 6.33 -17.47 0.09
CA ARG A 99 7.04 -16.20 0.28
C ARG A 99 7.92 -16.18 1.54
N MET A 100 7.46 -16.77 2.64
CA MET A 100 8.23 -16.88 3.88
C MET A 100 9.46 -17.76 3.66
N ALA A 101 9.26 -18.96 3.11
CA ALA A 101 10.35 -19.88 2.79
C ALA A 101 11.38 -19.22 1.85
N TRP A 102 10.91 -18.52 0.81
CA TRP A 102 11.78 -17.73 -0.06
C TRP A 102 12.52 -16.60 0.67
N SER A 103 11.86 -15.88 1.58
CA SER A 103 12.50 -14.82 2.36
C SER A 103 13.63 -15.36 3.24
N ILE A 104 13.45 -16.56 3.82
CA ILE A 104 14.47 -17.20 4.64
C ILE A 104 15.62 -17.70 3.76
N LEU A 105 15.32 -18.40 2.66
CA LEU A 105 16.32 -18.84 1.68
C LEU A 105 17.14 -17.66 1.15
N ARG A 106 16.49 -16.54 0.84
CA ARG A 106 17.16 -15.31 0.42
C ARG A 106 18.06 -14.76 1.52
N GLY A 107 17.61 -14.78 2.77
CA GLY A 107 18.42 -14.37 3.92
C GLY A 107 19.68 -15.25 4.08
N GLN A 108 19.51 -16.57 3.98
CA GLN A 108 20.61 -17.54 4.01
C GLN A 108 21.59 -17.29 2.85
N ALA A 109 21.09 -17.09 1.62
CA ALA A 109 21.92 -16.79 0.45
C ALA A 109 22.68 -15.47 0.59
N ILE A 110 22.04 -14.41 1.11
CA ILE A 110 22.70 -13.13 1.38
C ILE A 110 23.80 -13.30 2.42
N SER A 111 23.52 -14.01 3.52
CA SER A 111 24.53 -14.27 4.55
C SER A 111 25.72 -15.07 3.99
N LEU A 112 25.47 -16.02 3.09
CA LEU A 112 26.53 -16.75 2.37
C LEU A 112 27.35 -15.82 1.47
N ILE A 113 26.72 -14.89 0.75
CA ILE A 113 27.40 -13.91 -0.11
C ILE A 113 28.24 -12.93 0.72
N GLU A 114 27.66 -12.32 1.76
CA GLU A 114 28.37 -11.40 2.66
C GLU A 114 29.56 -12.10 3.34
N ARG A 115 29.44 -13.39 3.61
CA ARG A 115 30.54 -14.20 4.14
C ARG A 115 31.63 -14.43 3.10
N GLN A 116 31.26 -14.72 1.85
CA GLN A 116 32.20 -14.90 0.75
C GLN A 116 32.94 -13.59 0.43
N GLU A 117 32.25 -12.46 0.37
CA GLU A 117 32.84 -11.14 0.18
C GLU A 117 33.86 -10.82 1.29
N ARG A 118 33.48 -11.03 2.55
CA ARG A 118 34.42 -10.86 3.68
C ARG A 118 35.63 -11.78 3.58
N ALA A 119 35.47 -13.02 3.13
CA ALA A 119 36.60 -13.94 2.94
C ALA A 119 37.55 -13.48 1.82
N MET A 120 37.02 -12.88 0.74
CA MET A 120 37.84 -12.30 -0.32
C MET A 120 38.55 -11.01 0.12
N ASP A 121 37.90 -10.17 0.94
CA ASP A 121 38.54 -8.97 1.52
C ASP A 121 39.76 -9.34 2.38
N PHE A 122 39.73 -10.47 3.10
CA PHE A 122 40.88 -11.00 3.84
C PHE A 122 42.01 -11.56 2.95
N GLU A 123 41.71 -11.94 1.69
CA GLU A 123 42.74 -12.36 0.73
C GLU A 123 43.44 -11.16 0.08
N GLU A 124 42.78 -10.00 -0.02
CA GLU A 124 43.30 -8.82 -0.71
C GLU A 124 44.24 -7.95 0.17
N GLU A 125 44.20 -8.10 1.50
CA GLU A 125 44.99 -7.29 2.46
C GLU A 125 46.14 -8.06 3.14
N VAL A 126 46.60 -9.17 2.56
CA VAL A 126 47.95 -9.70 2.86
C VAL A 126 48.86 -9.30 1.71
N ASP A 127 49.18 -8.01 1.66
CA ASP A 127 50.44 -7.59 1.04
C ASP A 127 51.53 -8.25 1.89
N TRP A 128 51.95 -9.44 1.48
CA TRP A 128 53.15 -10.05 2.01
C TRP A 128 54.26 -9.07 1.64
N ASP A 129 54.54 -8.14 2.54
CA ASP A 129 55.71 -7.28 2.48
C ASP A 129 56.91 -8.23 2.68
N PHE A 130 57.21 -8.96 1.60
CA PHE A 130 58.31 -9.89 1.46
C PHE A 130 59.56 -9.04 1.22
N ASP A 131 59.81 -8.13 2.17
CA ASP A 131 61.08 -7.46 2.35
C ASP A 131 61.84 -8.22 3.44
N ASP A 132 62.11 -9.50 3.17
CA ASP A 132 63.14 -10.21 3.91
C ASP A 132 64.02 -10.96 2.91
N GLY A 133 65.32 -10.74 3.03
CA GLY A 133 66.32 -11.29 2.12
C GLY A 133 66.29 -12.82 2.13
N TRP A 134 67.01 -13.43 1.19
CA TRP A 134 67.21 -14.89 1.11
C TRP A 134 67.96 -15.51 2.32
N GLU A 135 67.99 -14.82 3.46
CA GLU A 135 68.67 -15.20 4.71
C GLU A 135 67.72 -15.08 5.91
N VAL A 136 66.45 -15.50 5.78
CA VAL A 136 65.61 -15.72 6.95
C VAL A 136 66.17 -16.94 7.69
N GLU A 137 66.78 -16.71 8.86
CA GLU A 137 67.09 -17.77 9.82
C GLU A 137 65.75 -18.38 10.26
N PHE A 138 65.38 -19.51 9.66
CA PHE A 138 64.26 -20.31 10.15
C PHE A 138 64.53 -20.64 11.62
N ASP A 139 63.60 -20.27 12.50
CA ASP A 139 63.66 -20.73 13.89
C ASP A 139 63.67 -22.27 13.90
N ASP A 140 64.45 -22.86 14.80
CA ASP A 140 64.52 -24.31 14.98
C ASP A 140 63.12 -24.90 15.21
N ALA A 141 62.19 -24.12 15.79
CA ALA A 141 60.79 -24.48 15.95
C ALA A 141 60.05 -24.67 14.60
N ASP A 142 60.26 -23.77 13.64
CA ASP A 142 59.59 -23.81 12.33
C ASP A 142 60.16 -24.91 11.43
N TYR A 143 61.48 -25.13 11.51
CA TYR A 143 62.13 -26.25 10.85
C TYR A 143 61.61 -27.59 11.40
N ASN A 144 61.51 -27.73 12.73
CA ASN A 144 61.00 -28.95 13.36
C ASN A 144 59.52 -29.20 13.05
N PHE A 145 58.71 -28.14 12.92
CA PHE A 145 57.32 -28.25 12.50
C PHE A 145 57.20 -28.78 11.07
N SER A 146 57.87 -28.14 10.10
CA SER A 146 57.80 -28.54 8.68
C SER A 146 58.34 -29.95 8.43
N VAL A 147 59.43 -30.34 9.12
CA VAL A 147 59.95 -31.70 9.09
C VAL A 147 58.98 -32.67 9.77
N GLY A 148 58.35 -32.30 10.89
CA GLY A 148 57.33 -33.10 11.56
C GLY A 148 56.09 -33.37 10.69
N VAL A 149 55.68 -32.39 9.87
CA VAL A 149 54.60 -32.54 8.88
C VAL A 149 55.04 -33.46 7.72
N MET A 150 56.23 -33.27 7.17
CA MET A 150 56.73 -34.11 6.06
C MET A 150 57.00 -35.56 6.48
N THR A 151 57.38 -35.78 7.73
CA THR A 151 57.69 -37.12 8.26
C THR A 151 56.49 -37.81 8.90
N GLY A 152 55.34 -37.13 9.00
CA GLY A 152 54.12 -37.66 9.60
C GLY A 152 54.11 -37.70 11.13
N ALA A 153 55.16 -37.18 11.79
CA ALA A 153 55.21 -37.11 13.26
C ALA A 153 54.21 -36.11 13.85
N ALA A 154 53.72 -35.16 13.03
CA ALA A 154 52.68 -34.19 13.41
C ALA A 154 51.25 -34.63 13.07
N ASP A 155 51.03 -35.86 12.57
CA ASP A 155 49.71 -36.32 12.12
C ASP A 155 48.65 -36.39 13.24
N GLU A 156 49.08 -36.53 14.50
CA GLU A 156 48.17 -36.48 15.66
C GLU A 156 47.77 -35.05 16.06
N THR A 157 48.61 -34.05 15.78
CA THR A 157 48.37 -32.65 16.18
C THR A 157 47.75 -31.81 15.07
N LEU A 158 48.02 -32.15 13.81
CA LEU A 158 47.48 -31.47 12.63
C LEU A 158 45.93 -31.41 12.60
N PRO A 159 45.18 -32.49 12.87
CA PRO A 159 43.72 -32.44 12.92
C PRO A 159 43.20 -31.36 13.87
N SER A 160 43.79 -31.25 15.07
CA SER A 160 43.39 -30.25 16.07
C SER A 160 43.74 -28.80 15.68
N MET A 161 44.79 -28.60 14.88
CA MET A 161 45.16 -27.28 14.35
C MET A 161 44.20 -26.82 13.24
N PHE A 162 43.64 -27.75 12.48
CA PHE A 162 42.62 -27.45 11.46
C PHE A 162 41.19 -27.42 12.01
N GLU A 163 40.94 -28.01 13.18
CA GLU A 163 39.61 -28.07 13.82
C GLU A 163 39.06 -26.69 14.22
N GLY A 164 39.95 -25.71 14.44
CA GLY A 164 39.61 -24.32 14.82
C GLY A 164 39.31 -23.36 13.66
N ARG A 165 39.56 -23.75 12.39
CA ARG A 165 39.13 -22.97 11.21
C ARG A 165 38.05 -23.78 10.51
N ILE A 166 36.84 -23.22 10.46
CA ILE A 166 35.71 -23.69 9.65
C ILE A 166 34.80 -24.76 10.31
N HIS A 167 34.46 -24.61 11.59
CA HIS A 167 33.09 -25.00 11.97
C HIS A 167 32.18 -23.83 11.62
N ARG A 168 31.50 -24.00 10.49
CA ARG A 168 30.54 -23.06 9.91
C ARG A 168 29.36 -22.99 10.88
N GLU A 169 29.07 -21.84 11.46
CA GLU A 169 27.74 -21.62 12.01
C GLU A 169 26.79 -21.53 10.80
N GLU A 170 26.24 -22.68 10.40
CA GLU A 170 25.04 -22.72 9.59
C GLU A 170 23.98 -21.96 10.38
N GLY A 171 23.35 -20.95 9.75
CA GLY A 171 22.29 -20.19 10.41
C GLY A 171 21.24 -21.15 10.96
N ARG A 172 20.67 -20.82 12.13
CA ARG A 172 19.72 -21.68 12.85
C ARG A 172 18.74 -22.35 11.87
N PRO A 173 18.62 -23.69 11.90
CA PRO A 173 17.78 -24.42 10.96
C PRO A 173 16.31 -24.02 11.17
N VAL A 174 15.57 -23.95 10.05
CA VAL A 174 14.14 -23.63 10.08
C VAL A 174 13.39 -24.86 10.53
N THR A 175 12.56 -24.73 11.56
CA THR A 175 11.74 -25.85 12.03
C THR A 175 10.32 -25.78 11.48
N LEU A 176 9.64 -26.93 11.47
CA LEU A 176 8.23 -27.02 11.15
C LEU A 176 7.37 -26.08 12.00
N GLY A 177 7.72 -25.92 13.27
CA GLY A 177 7.04 -25.00 14.19
C GLY A 177 7.06 -23.55 13.69
N GLU A 178 8.19 -23.12 13.15
CA GLU A 178 8.35 -21.80 12.52
C GLU A 178 7.48 -21.64 11.27
N LEU A 179 7.42 -22.66 10.42
CA LEU A 179 6.57 -22.66 9.23
C LEU A 179 5.09 -22.56 9.59
N LEU A 180 4.63 -23.31 10.60
CA LEU A 180 3.23 -23.28 11.02
C LEU A 180 2.85 -21.98 11.75
N LEU A 181 3.76 -21.42 12.56
CA LEU A 181 3.56 -20.11 13.16
C LEU A 181 3.48 -19.00 12.09
N GLY A 182 4.39 -19.03 11.12
CA GLY A 182 4.34 -18.07 10.02
C GLY A 182 3.11 -18.26 9.12
N LEU A 183 2.60 -19.49 8.96
CA LEU A 183 1.31 -19.77 8.31
C LEU A 183 0.14 -19.14 9.07
N LYS A 184 0.11 -19.28 10.41
CA LYS A 184 -0.91 -18.63 11.25
C LYS A 184 -0.90 -17.11 11.09
N ASP A 185 0.28 -16.50 11.17
CA ASP A 185 0.42 -15.05 11.00
C ASP A 185 0.03 -14.59 9.59
N ALA A 186 0.41 -15.35 8.58
CA ALA A 186 0.00 -15.12 7.21
C ALA A 186 -1.52 -15.14 7.04
N SER A 187 -2.20 -16.12 7.65
CA SER A 187 -3.66 -16.24 7.62
C SER A 187 -4.34 -15.08 8.34
N ARG A 188 -3.89 -14.74 9.56
CA ARG A 188 -4.41 -13.59 10.34
C ARG A 188 -4.34 -12.29 9.53
N ILE A 189 -3.21 -12.02 8.88
CA ILE A 189 -3.04 -10.82 8.05
C ILE A 189 -3.93 -10.88 6.81
N ALA A 190 -4.14 -12.07 6.21
CA ALA A 190 -5.00 -12.23 5.04
C ALA A 190 -6.47 -11.98 5.39
N GLU A 191 -6.92 -12.49 6.53
CA GLU A 191 -8.25 -12.22 7.07
C GLU A 191 -8.44 -10.73 7.39
N GLU A 192 -7.43 -10.10 7.99
CA GLU A 192 -7.45 -8.65 8.23
C GLU A 192 -7.55 -7.85 6.93
N GLN A 193 -6.88 -8.27 5.85
CA GLN A 193 -7.03 -7.63 4.54
C GLN A 193 -8.43 -7.83 3.95
N ARG A 194 -8.98 -9.05 3.98
CA ARG A 194 -10.34 -9.34 3.51
C ARG A 194 -11.38 -8.49 4.25
N THR A 195 -11.24 -8.34 5.57
CA THR A 195 -12.15 -7.51 6.37
C THR A 195 -12.02 -6.03 6.02
N ARG A 196 -10.80 -5.51 5.84
CA ARG A 196 -10.55 -4.13 5.38
C ARG A 196 -11.15 -3.87 4.00
N GLU A 197 -11.01 -4.79 3.06
CA GLU A 197 -11.59 -4.68 1.72
C GLU A 197 -13.12 -4.68 1.74
N ARG A 198 -13.73 -5.54 2.56
CA ARG A 198 -15.18 -5.54 2.76
C ARG A 198 -15.68 -4.19 3.29
N ILE A 199 -15.02 -3.66 4.31
CA ILE A 199 -15.35 -2.34 4.87
C ILE A 199 -15.17 -1.24 3.82
N ALA A 200 -14.10 -1.29 3.02
CA ALA A 200 -13.87 -0.32 1.96
C ALA A 200 -14.95 -0.38 0.88
N LYS A 201 -15.41 -1.58 0.50
CA LYS A 201 -16.51 -1.77 -0.44
C LYS A 201 -17.84 -1.23 0.10
N GLU A 202 -18.19 -1.58 1.33
CA GLU A 202 -19.39 -1.07 2.01
C GLU A 202 -19.37 0.46 2.11
N ARG A 203 -18.21 1.05 2.42
CA ARG A 203 -18.02 2.51 2.43
C ARG A 203 -18.25 3.12 1.05
N ARG A 204 -17.68 2.54 -0.02
CA ARG A 204 -17.91 3.02 -1.40
C ARG A 204 -19.39 3.00 -1.76
N GLU A 205 -20.07 1.88 -1.51
CA GLU A 205 -21.51 1.75 -1.79
C GLU A 205 -22.36 2.73 -0.94
N ALA A 206 -21.97 2.98 0.32
CA ALA A 206 -22.61 3.98 1.16
C ALA A 206 -22.39 5.40 0.63
N HIS A 207 -21.18 5.73 0.19
CA HIS A 207 -20.87 7.02 -0.43
C HIS A 207 -21.62 7.23 -1.75
N ASP A 208 -21.70 6.21 -2.61
CA ASP A 208 -22.43 6.29 -3.87
C ASP A 208 -23.93 6.48 -3.63
N ARG A 209 -24.51 5.78 -2.65
CA ARG A 209 -25.90 6.00 -2.22
C ARG A 209 -26.12 7.39 -1.65
N ALA A 210 -25.19 7.91 -0.84
CA ALA A 210 -25.27 9.27 -0.32
C ALA A 210 -25.19 10.28 -1.48
N ARG A 211 -24.24 10.12 -2.40
CA ARG A 211 -24.08 10.99 -3.58
C ARG A 211 -25.34 10.98 -4.45
N ALA A 212 -25.96 9.83 -4.67
CA ALA A 212 -27.22 9.74 -5.41
C ALA A 212 -28.38 10.49 -4.72
N ARG A 213 -28.44 10.47 -3.38
CA ARG A 213 -29.44 11.25 -2.60
C ARG A 213 -29.16 12.75 -2.62
N PHE A 214 -27.90 13.15 -2.56
CA PHE A 214 -27.49 14.56 -2.57
C PHE A 214 -27.45 15.16 -3.98
N SER A 215 -27.38 14.34 -5.04
CA SER A 215 -27.40 14.79 -6.45
C SER A 215 -28.68 15.51 -6.85
N GLY A 216 -29.79 15.33 -6.14
CA GLY A 216 -31.05 16.04 -6.41
C GLY A 216 -31.18 17.39 -5.71
N SER A 217 -30.27 17.71 -4.76
CA SER A 217 -30.35 18.91 -3.91
C SER A 217 -29.08 19.77 -3.97
N PHE A 218 -28.12 19.40 -4.81
CA PHE A 218 -26.95 20.23 -5.04
C PHE A 218 -27.26 21.13 -6.23
N HIS A 219 -27.80 22.32 -5.96
CA HIS A 219 -27.72 23.42 -6.90
C HIS A 219 -26.22 23.63 -7.19
N VAL A 220 -25.80 23.35 -8.41
CA VAL A 220 -24.47 23.76 -8.88
C VAL A 220 -24.59 25.26 -9.09
N GLU A 221 -24.26 26.04 -8.06
CA GLU A 221 -24.12 27.50 -8.18
C GLU A 221 -22.97 27.79 -9.14
N ASP A 222 -23.28 27.92 -10.42
CA ASP A 222 -22.35 28.36 -11.45
C ASP A 222 -22.31 29.89 -11.47
N LEU A 223 -21.54 30.46 -10.53
CA LEU A 223 -21.40 31.90 -10.39
C LEU A 223 -20.94 32.58 -11.70
N GLU A 224 -20.06 31.94 -12.47
CA GLU A 224 -19.56 32.53 -13.71
C GLU A 224 -20.60 32.44 -14.84
N GLY A 225 -21.36 31.33 -14.89
CA GLY A 225 -22.53 31.20 -15.76
C GLY A 225 -23.63 32.22 -15.41
N ASP A 226 -23.84 32.50 -14.12
CA ASP A 226 -24.76 33.54 -13.65
C ASP A 226 -24.32 34.93 -14.11
N LEU A 227 -23.03 35.26 -13.93
CA LEU A 227 -22.46 36.53 -14.38
C LEU A 227 -22.65 36.75 -15.89
N LYS A 228 -22.34 35.73 -16.70
CA LYS A 228 -22.53 35.79 -18.15
C LYS A 228 -24.01 36.02 -18.52
N ARG A 229 -24.93 35.27 -17.92
CA ARG A 229 -26.38 35.43 -18.16
C ARG A 229 -26.88 36.83 -17.79
N THR A 230 -26.42 37.37 -16.66
CA THR A 230 -26.83 38.71 -16.21
C THR A 230 -26.25 39.83 -17.06
N TRP A 231 -25.03 39.67 -17.58
CA TRP A 231 -24.41 40.58 -18.54
C TRP A 231 -25.15 40.58 -19.89
N ASP A 232 -25.46 39.41 -20.44
CA ASP A 232 -26.19 39.29 -21.71
C ASP A 232 -27.61 39.89 -21.60
N ALA A 233 -28.29 39.65 -20.46
CA ALA A 233 -29.57 40.28 -20.16
C ALA A 233 -29.45 41.80 -20.09
N LEU A 234 -28.41 42.34 -19.46
CA LEU A 234 -28.16 43.78 -19.43
C LEU A 234 -27.88 44.35 -20.83
N LYS A 235 -27.04 43.70 -21.64
CA LYS A 235 -26.73 44.13 -23.02
C LYS A 235 -27.96 44.16 -23.92
N SER A 236 -28.82 43.15 -23.82
CA SER A 236 -30.08 43.11 -24.57
C SER A 236 -31.00 44.28 -24.25
N ARG A 237 -30.96 44.78 -23.00
CA ARG A 237 -31.78 45.90 -22.53
C ARG A 237 -31.13 47.27 -22.76
N ALA A 238 -29.81 47.35 -22.67
CA ALA A 238 -29.03 48.55 -22.95
C ALA A 238 -29.14 48.98 -24.43
N GLN A 239 -29.35 48.05 -25.36
CA GLN A 239 -29.67 48.37 -26.76
C GLN A 239 -30.97 49.18 -26.93
N SER A 240 -31.87 49.15 -25.93
CA SER A 240 -33.16 49.84 -25.96
C SER A 240 -33.22 51.13 -25.12
N SER A 241 -32.33 51.28 -24.12
CA SER A 241 -32.29 52.40 -23.18
C SER A 241 -30.86 52.64 -22.71
N GLU A 242 -30.42 53.90 -22.64
CA GLU A 242 -29.08 54.31 -22.18
C GLU A 242 -28.85 53.97 -20.69
N SER A 243 -29.93 53.77 -19.93
CA SER A 243 -29.86 53.32 -18.54
C SER A 243 -30.89 52.21 -18.27
N VAL A 244 -30.44 51.13 -17.61
CA VAL A 244 -31.25 49.92 -17.39
C VAL A 244 -31.49 49.73 -15.90
N ALA A 245 -32.73 49.49 -15.48
CA ALA A 245 -33.01 49.22 -14.08
C ALA A 245 -32.77 47.77 -13.70
N LEU A 246 -32.28 47.52 -12.47
CA LEU A 246 -32.03 46.16 -11.98
C LEU A 246 -33.26 45.24 -12.07
N GLY A 247 -34.45 45.77 -11.80
CA GLY A 247 -35.70 45.01 -11.91
C GLY A 247 -35.97 44.51 -13.34
N GLU A 248 -35.58 45.28 -14.35
CA GLU A 248 -35.78 44.89 -15.76
C GLU A 248 -34.80 43.78 -16.19
N VAL A 249 -33.60 43.75 -15.60
CA VAL A 249 -32.61 42.67 -15.79
C VAL A 249 -33.08 41.39 -15.11
N ALA A 250 -33.60 41.48 -13.88
CA ALA A 250 -34.17 40.33 -13.16
C ALA A 250 -35.38 39.73 -13.90
N ASP A 251 -36.25 40.57 -14.46
CA ASP A 251 -37.38 40.14 -15.28
C ASP A 251 -36.93 39.42 -16.56
N GLU A 252 -35.82 39.86 -17.17
CA GLU A 252 -35.27 39.24 -18.37
C GLU A 252 -34.59 37.89 -18.06
N LEU A 253 -33.88 37.79 -16.93
CA LEU A 253 -33.30 36.53 -16.44
C LEU A 253 -34.38 35.49 -16.13
N ASN A 254 -35.50 35.92 -15.57
CA ASN A 254 -36.64 35.05 -15.31
C ASN A 254 -37.30 34.56 -16.61
N ARG A 255 -37.31 35.36 -17.68
CA ARG A 255 -37.80 34.92 -19.01
C ARG A 255 -36.88 33.91 -19.68
N ASN A 256 -35.57 34.06 -19.49
CA ASN A 256 -34.55 33.19 -20.08
C ASN A 256 -34.33 31.89 -19.29
N SER A 257 -34.74 31.87 -18.01
CA SER A 257 -34.73 30.67 -17.18
C SER A 257 -35.90 29.77 -17.57
N GLN A 258 -35.61 28.56 -18.06
CA GLN A 258 -36.63 27.63 -18.54
C GLN A 258 -37.68 27.34 -17.46
N ALA A 259 -38.95 27.53 -17.83
CA ALA A 259 -40.13 27.30 -17.00
C ALA A 259 -40.14 25.90 -16.39
N GLY A 260 -39.75 25.81 -15.12
CA GLY A 260 -39.79 24.59 -14.33
C GLY A 260 -39.70 24.90 -12.84
N LEU A 261 -40.82 24.72 -12.14
CA LEU A 261 -41.07 24.88 -10.69
C LEU A 261 -41.47 26.29 -10.22
N ASP A 262 -41.99 26.34 -9.00
CA ASP A 262 -42.96 27.32 -8.46
C ASP A 262 -42.66 28.77 -8.82
N ASP A 263 -43.65 29.45 -9.41
CA ASP A 263 -43.51 30.76 -10.07
C ASP A 263 -43.05 31.89 -9.12
N GLN A 264 -43.05 31.64 -7.80
CA GLN A 264 -42.53 32.54 -6.77
C GLN A 264 -41.07 32.24 -6.39
N GLU A 265 -40.68 30.98 -6.22
CA GLU A 265 -39.29 30.63 -5.86
C GLU A 265 -38.33 31.02 -6.98
N THR A 266 -38.67 30.72 -8.24
CA THR A 266 -37.86 31.10 -9.42
C THR A 266 -37.73 32.62 -9.59
N LYS A 267 -38.77 33.39 -9.21
CA LYS A 267 -38.71 34.85 -9.20
C LYS A 267 -37.75 35.38 -8.15
N THR A 268 -37.82 34.84 -6.93
CA THR A 268 -36.92 35.25 -5.85
C THR A 268 -35.48 34.86 -6.14
N GLU A 269 -35.25 33.69 -6.72
CA GLU A 269 -33.93 33.23 -7.14
C GLU A 269 -33.36 34.14 -8.24
N SER A 270 -34.13 34.42 -9.29
CA SER A 270 -33.71 35.32 -10.37
C SER A 270 -33.36 36.72 -9.86
N GLN A 271 -34.10 37.24 -8.87
CA GLN A 271 -33.80 38.53 -8.25
C GLN A 271 -32.51 38.51 -7.43
N VAL A 272 -32.28 37.44 -6.65
CA VAL A 272 -31.06 37.27 -5.86
C VAL A 272 -29.86 37.10 -6.78
N THR A 273 -29.96 36.26 -7.81
CA THR A 273 -28.91 36.04 -8.80
C THR A 273 -28.60 37.33 -9.57
N ALA A 274 -29.62 38.09 -9.99
CA ALA A 274 -29.43 39.40 -10.62
C ALA A 274 -28.69 40.38 -9.71
N PHE A 275 -29.07 40.45 -8.43
CA PHE A 275 -28.46 41.36 -7.46
C PHE A 275 -27.00 40.98 -7.15
N VAL A 276 -26.75 39.70 -6.86
CA VAL A 276 -25.39 39.21 -6.56
C VAL A 276 -24.48 39.38 -7.78
N SER A 277 -24.96 39.01 -8.97
CA SER A 277 -24.17 39.11 -10.20
C SER A 277 -23.88 40.56 -10.58
N THR A 278 -24.83 41.48 -10.42
CA THR A 278 -24.58 42.91 -10.68
C THR A 278 -23.56 43.52 -9.74
N LEU A 279 -23.53 43.11 -8.47
CA LEU A 279 -22.47 43.52 -7.53
C LEU A 279 -21.09 43.03 -7.98
N PHE A 280 -20.99 41.77 -8.41
CA PHE A 280 -19.74 41.20 -8.90
C PHE A 280 -19.29 41.85 -10.22
N LEU A 281 -20.21 42.10 -11.16
CA LEU A 281 -19.92 42.79 -12.41
C LEU A 281 -19.48 44.24 -12.16
N THR A 282 -20.07 44.91 -11.18
CA THR A 282 -19.65 46.26 -10.76
C THR A 282 -18.26 46.24 -10.16
N ASN A 283 -17.99 45.30 -9.23
CA ASN A 283 -16.67 45.15 -8.62
C ASN A 283 -15.57 44.81 -9.65
N ARG A 284 -15.90 43.99 -10.65
CA ARG A 284 -14.99 43.62 -11.74
C ARG A 284 -14.86 44.70 -12.83
N GLY A 285 -15.63 45.79 -12.76
CA GLY A 285 -15.52 46.96 -13.66
C GLY A 285 -16.24 46.84 -15.00
N TYR A 286 -17.24 45.95 -15.11
CA TYR A 286 -18.05 45.79 -16.32
C TYR A 286 -19.19 46.80 -16.40
N ILE A 287 -19.79 47.14 -15.25
CA ILE A 287 -21.01 47.96 -15.14
C ILE A 287 -20.78 49.08 -14.12
N SER A 288 -21.39 50.25 -14.33
CA SER A 288 -21.56 51.27 -13.29
C SER A 288 -22.90 51.12 -12.59
N LEU A 289 -22.90 51.23 -11.26
CA LEU A 289 -24.07 51.09 -10.40
C LEU A 289 -24.40 52.43 -9.74
N ASP A 290 -25.59 52.96 -10.02
CA ASP A 290 -26.12 54.17 -9.38
C ASP A 290 -27.48 53.91 -8.73
N GLN A 291 -27.79 54.64 -7.64
CA GLN A 291 -29.09 54.55 -6.95
C GLN A 291 -29.76 55.92 -6.86
N GLU A 292 -30.89 56.07 -7.54
CA GLU A 292 -31.64 57.33 -7.59
C GLU A 292 -32.54 57.51 -6.36
N GLY A 293 -32.23 58.44 -5.45
CA GLY A 293 -33.19 58.86 -4.40
C GLY A 293 -32.97 58.28 -2.99
N GLY A 294 -31.73 58.02 -2.60
CA GLY A 294 -31.38 57.59 -1.24
C GLY A 294 -31.72 56.12 -0.97
N TYR A 295 -31.93 55.75 0.30
CA TYR A 295 -31.97 54.35 0.77
C TYR A 295 -32.98 53.41 0.06
N ASN A 296 -34.04 53.94 -0.58
CA ASN A 296 -35.03 53.17 -1.34
C ASN A 296 -35.11 53.58 -2.82
N GLY A 297 -34.01 54.14 -3.32
CA GLY A 297 -33.92 54.61 -4.68
C GLY A 297 -33.90 53.49 -5.72
N ARG A 298 -34.30 53.81 -6.96
CA ARG A 298 -34.22 52.86 -8.08
C ARG A 298 -32.75 52.61 -8.42
N ILE A 299 -32.37 51.33 -8.51
CA ILE A 299 -31.01 50.93 -8.91
C ILE A 299 -30.93 50.95 -10.43
N VAL A 300 -30.01 51.75 -10.94
CA VAL A 300 -29.75 51.98 -12.35
C VAL A 300 -28.36 51.46 -12.68
N LEU A 301 -28.27 50.73 -13.79
CA LEU A 301 -27.06 50.11 -14.29
C LEU A 301 -26.67 50.80 -15.60
N GLY A 302 -25.41 51.21 -15.69
CA GLY A 302 -24.80 51.77 -16.89
C GLY A 302 -23.75 50.82 -17.46
N ASP A 303 -23.82 50.56 -18.76
CA ASP A 303 -22.82 49.76 -19.46
C ASP A 303 -21.57 50.60 -19.72
N LEU A 304 -20.42 50.19 -19.18
CA LEU A 304 -19.15 50.89 -19.36
C LEU A 304 -18.46 50.52 -20.69
N TRP A 305 -18.94 49.48 -21.39
CA TRP A 305 -18.27 48.87 -22.53
C TRP A 305 -19.22 48.66 -23.72
N GLU A 306 -19.85 49.74 -24.20
CA GLU A 306 -20.83 49.73 -25.30
C GLU A 306 -20.36 49.01 -26.57
N GLY A 307 -19.06 49.04 -26.87
CA GLY A 307 -18.47 48.47 -28.10
C GLY A 307 -18.09 46.99 -28.05
N SER A 308 -18.44 46.25 -26.99
CA SER A 308 -18.05 44.86 -26.85
C SER A 308 -19.25 43.95 -26.57
N GLU A 309 -19.40 42.94 -27.44
CA GLU A 309 -20.53 42.01 -27.45
C GLU A 309 -20.19 40.65 -26.82
N ASP A 310 -18.90 40.32 -26.66
CA ASP A 310 -18.46 39.03 -26.10
C ASP A 310 -17.94 39.17 -24.65
N TYR A 311 -18.65 38.53 -23.72
CA TYR A 311 -18.30 38.48 -22.30
C TYR A 311 -16.93 37.81 -22.05
N GLU A 312 -16.57 36.77 -22.80
CA GLU A 312 -15.32 36.04 -22.56
C GLU A 312 -14.10 36.85 -23.01
N GLU A 313 -14.20 37.55 -24.14
CA GLU A 313 -13.15 38.45 -24.61
C GLU A 313 -12.95 39.64 -23.67
N LEU A 314 -14.03 40.22 -23.14
CA LEU A 314 -13.96 41.30 -22.15
C LEU A 314 -13.32 40.83 -20.85
N THR A 315 -13.69 39.63 -20.40
CA THR A 315 -13.14 39.05 -19.18
C THR A 315 -11.65 38.79 -19.31
N HIS A 316 -11.20 38.29 -20.46
CA HIS A 316 -9.76 38.13 -20.73
C HIS A 316 -9.00 39.46 -20.81
N LYS A 317 -9.64 40.55 -21.26
CA LYS A 317 -9.03 41.89 -21.31
C LYS A 317 -8.95 42.56 -19.93
N LEU A 318 -9.99 42.43 -19.12
CA LEU A 318 -10.09 43.09 -17.81
C LEU A 318 -9.40 42.28 -16.70
N HIS A 319 -9.47 40.96 -16.78
CA HIS A 319 -8.92 40.02 -15.80
C HIS A 319 -8.12 38.93 -16.52
N PRO A 320 -6.93 39.24 -17.07
CA PRO A 320 -6.07 38.24 -17.67
C PRO A 320 -5.74 37.18 -16.60
N LYS A 321 -6.07 35.92 -16.88
CA LYS A 321 -5.68 34.81 -16.00
C LYS A 321 -4.16 34.87 -15.86
N SER A 322 -3.67 35.08 -14.64
CA SER A 322 -2.25 34.87 -14.37
C SER A 322 -1.97 33.42 -14.70
N ASP A 323 -1.08 33.16 -15.66
CA ASP A 323 -0.52 31.83 -15.88
C ASP A 323 -0.04 31.34 -14.51
N SER A 324 -0.80 30.40 -13.95
CA SER A 324 -0.38 29.65 -12.77
C SER A 324 0.86 28.90 -13.21
N LEU A 325 2.02 29.41 -12.76
CA LEU A 325 3.32 28.75 -12.80
C LEU A 325 3.15 27.23 -12.84
N GLU A 326 3.44 26.65 -13.99
CA GLU A 326 3.79 25.25 -14.11
C GLU A 326 5.00 25.03 -13.21
N VAL A 327 4.75 24.61 -11.97
CA VAL A 327 5.79 24.04 -11.12
C VAL A 327 6.11 22.70 -11.78
N SER A 328 7.13 22.71 -12.65
CA SER A 328 7.78 21.50 -13.11
C SER A 328 8.38 20.83 -11.88
N ASN A 329 7.72 19.77 -11.40
CA ASN A 329 8.34 18.84 -10.47
C ASN A 329 9.52 18.18 -11.21
N VAL A 330 10.73 18.60 -10.87
CA VAL A 330 11.97 17.84 -11.08
C VAL A 330 12.34 17.18 -9.76
#